data_AF-A0A3A0BMH3-F1
#
_entry.id   AF-A0A3A0BMH3-F1
#
_cell.length_a   1.000
_cell.length_b   1.000
_cell.length_c   1.000
_cell.angle_alpha   90.00
_cell.angle_beta   90.00
_cell.angle_gamma   90.00
#
_symmetry.space_group_name_H-M   'P 1'
#
loop_
_entity.id
_entity.type
_entity.pdbx_description
1 polymer ?
#
loop_
_entity_poly.entity_id
_entity_poly.type
_entity_poly.pdbx_seq_one_letter_code
_entity_poly.pdbx_strand_id
1 'polypeptide(L)'
;MRPLPSRRLMKPDQQSEITRRLRCAAGHLNAVSGMAEAGQPCEQVLQQLGAVRGALRAAADRLVAWEVQTSEAIILDGKSSRNRIAQLKRLQSLYTILTQRSNQPNEVIHD
;
A
#
# COMPACT_ATOMS: atom_id res chain seq x y z
N MET A 1 -4.89 2.24 -30.53
CA MET A 1 -5.19 1.99 -29.10
C MET A 1 -4.11 1.09 -28.52
N ARG A 2 -3.41 1.50 -27.47
CA ARG A 2 -2.38 0.68 -26.80
C ARG A 2 -3.11 -0.26 -25.84
N PRO A 3 -3.02 -1.60 -25.97
CA PRO A 3 -3.72 -2.51 -25.05
C PRO A 3 -3.19 -2.29 -23.63
N LEU A 4 -4.10 -2.08 -22.68
CA LEU A 4 -3.76 -2.01 -21.27
C LEU A 4 -3.13 -3.35 -20.86
N PRO A 5 -1.99 -3.36 -20.13
CA PRO A 5 -1.44 -4.60 -19.63
C PRO A 5 -2.51 -5.26 -18.77
N SER A 6 -2.85 -6.51 -19.09
CA SER A 6 -3.88 -7.29 -18.40
C SER A 6 -3.76 -7.07 -16.89
N ARG A 7 -4.74 -6.36 -16.30
CA ARG A 7 -4.81 -6.16 -14.86
C ARG A 7 -4.89 -7.55 -14.26
N ARG A 8 -3.80 -8.05 -13.68
CA ARG A 8 -3.86 -9.27 -12.88
C ARG A 8 -4.78 -8.97 -11.71
N LEU A 9 -5.92 -9.66 -11.68
CA LEU A 9 -6.85 -9.65 -10.58
C LEU A 9 -6.17 -10.33 -9.38
N MET A 10 -6.36 -9.77 -8.18
CA MET A 10 -5.92 -10.42 -6.96
C MET A 10 -6.62 -11.78 -6.82
N LYS A 11 -5.92 -12.79 -6.31
CA LYS A 11 -6.53 -14.08 -6.01
C LYS A 11 -7.55 -13.91 -4.86
N PRO A 12 -8.60 -14.75 -4.78
CA PRO A 12 -9.60 -14.65 -3.71
C PRO A 12 -9.02 -14.63 -2.29
N ASP A 13 -8.01 -15.46 -2.02
CA ASP A 13 -7.36 -15.50 -0.70
C ASP A 13 -6.53 -14.24 -0.40
N GLN A 14 -5.98 -13.61 -1.44
CA GLN A 14 -5.28 -12.33 -1.30
C GLN A 14 -6.28 -11.20 -1.03
N GLN A 15 -7.43 -11.24 -1.71
CA GLN A 15 -8.52 -10.28 -1.53
C GLN A 15 -9.13 -10.35 -0.12
N SER A 16 -9.35 -11.56 0.41
CA SER A 16 -9.90 -11.73 1.76
C SER A 16 -8.92 -11.23 2.82
N GLU A 17 -7.63 -11.57 2.71
CA GLU A 17 -6.59 -11.14 3.64
C GLU A 17 -6.37 -9.61 3.61
N ILE A 18 -6.34 -8.98 2.43
CA ILE A 18 -6.19 -7.51 2.37
C ILE A 18 -7.43 -6.82 2.94
N THR A 19 -8.63 -7.34 2.63
CA THR A 19 -9.89 -6.81 3.17
C THR A 19 -9.92 -6.90 4.69
N ARG A 20 -9.46 -8.02 5.26
CA ARG A 20 -9.35 -8.21 6.70
C ARG A 20 -8.42 -7.17 7.33
N ARG A 21 -7.25 -6.93 6.75
CA ARG A 21 -6.28 -5.92 7.23
C ARG A 21 -6.85 -4.50 7.17
N LEU A 22 -7.52 -4.16 6.07
CA LEU A 22 -8.15 -2.84 5.91
C LEU A 22 -9.28 -2.64 6.92
N ARG A 23 -10.09 -3.67 7.22
CA ARG A 23 -11.11 -3.61 8.27
C ARG A 23 -10.51 -3.41 9.66
N CYS A 24 -9.39 -4.06 9.98
CA CYS A 24 -8.67 -3.80 11.23
C CYS A 24 -8.17 -2.34 11.31
N ALA A 25 -7.57 -1.83 10.24
CA ALA A 25 -7.13 -0.44 10.19
C ALA A 25 -8.30 0.56 10.34
N ALA A 26 -9.46 0.26 9.75
CA ALA A 26 -10.68 1.05 9.92
C ALA A 26 -11.17 1.03 11.39
N GLY A 27 -11.15 -0.14 12.05
CA GLY A 27 -11.47 -0.25 13.46
C GLY A 27 -10.56 0.60 14.35
N HIS A 28 -9.24 0.59 14.08
CA HIS A 28 -8.28 1.45 14.78
C HIS A 28 -8.56 2.93 14.54
N LEU A 29 -8.86 3.31 13.30
CA LEU A 29 -9.16 4.71 12.96
C LEU A 29 -10.43 5.19 13.69
N ASN A 30 -11.47 4.36 13.76
CA ASN A 30 -12.69 4.70 14.50
C ASN A 30 -12.39 4.92 16.00
N ALA A 31 -11.53 4.10 16.60
CA ALA A 31 -11.11 4.29 17.99
C ALA A 31 -10.36 5.62 18.18
N VAL A 32 -9.46 5.96 17.26
CA VAL A 32 -8.74 7.25 17.25
C VAL A 32 -9.71 8.44 17.15
N SER A 33 -10.71 8.36 16.27
CA SER A 33 -11.74 9.40 16.17
C SER A 33 -12.47 9.59 17.49
N GLY A 34 -12.87 8.50 18.14
CA GLY A 34 -13.49 8.55 19.47
C GLY A 34 -12.58 9.17 20.54
N MET A 35 -11.27 8.88 20.50
CA MET A 35 -10.30 9.54 21.40
C MET A 35 -10.23 11.05 21.17
N ALA A 36 -10.23 11.49 19.92
CA ALA A 36 -10.19 12.90 19.57
C ALA A 36 -11.48 13.62 20.00
N GLU A 37 -12.65 13.02 19.74
CA GLU A 37 -13.96 13.53 20.16
C GLU A 37 -14.07 13.64 21.69
N ALA A 38 -13.47 12.71 22.44
CA ALA A 38 -13.42 12.72 23.89
C ALA A 38 -12.35 13.66 24.47
N GLY A 39 -11.63 14.42 23.64
CA GLY A 39 -10.59 15.35 24.09
C GLY A 39 -9.40 14.67 24.78
N GLN A 40 -9.05 13.44 24.37
CA GLN A 40 -7.87 12.73 24.90
C GLN A 40 -6.57 13.50 24.62
N PRO A 41 -5.51 13.29 25.43
CA PRO A 41 -4.22 13.96 25.23
C PRO A 41 -3.65 13.75 23.81
N CYS A 42 -3.11 14.83 23.24
CA CYS A 42 -2.58 14.86 21.88
C CYS A 42 -1.55 13.75 21.62
N GLU A 43 -0.67 13.46 22.59
CA GLU A 43 0.35 12.43 22.50
C GLU A 43 -0.27 11.04 22.32
N GLN A 44 -1.36 10.74 23.03
CA GLN A 44 -2.04 9.46 22.93
C GLN A 44 -2.74 9.30 21.58
N VAL A 45 -3.42 10.35 21.11
CA VAL A 45 -4.05 10.37 19.77
C VAL A 45 -3.00 10.18 18.68
N LEU A 46 -1.85 10.87 18.78
CA LEU A 46 -0.74 10.75 17.83
C LEU A 46 -0.13 9.35 17.81
N GLN A 47 0.06 8.72 18.97
CA GLN A 47 0.55 7.34 19.06
C GLN A 47 -0.40 6.37 18.34
N GLN A 48 -1.71 6.50 18.55
CA GLN A 48 -2.70 5.63 17.92
C GLN A 48 -2.83 5.90 16.41
N LEU A 49 -2.72 7.16 15.96
CA LEU A 49 -2.58 7.47 14.53
C LEU A 49 -1.34 6.79 13.91
N GLY A 50 -0.23 6.71 14.65
CA GLY A 50 0.95 5.94 14.27
C GLY A 50 0.64 4.46 14.05
N ALA A 51 -0.15 3.85 14.93
CA ALA A 51 -0.59 2.46 14.80
C ALA A 51 -1.48 2.24 13.56
N VAL A 52 -2.41 3.17 13.27
CA VAL A 52 -3.23 3.13 12.04
C VAL A 52 -2.33 3.17 10.80
N ARG A 53 -1.35 4.09 10.78
CA ARG A 53 -0.38 4.18 9.67
C ARG A 53 0.44 2.90 9.51
N GLY A 54 0.86 2.28 10.61
CA GLY A 54 1.55 0.99 10.60
C GLY A 54 0.69 -0.13 10.00
N ALA A 55 -0.58 -0.22 10.39
CA ALA A 55 -1.51 -1.22 9.85
C ALA A 55 -1.74 -1.04 8.33
N LEU A 56 -1.95 0.21 7.88
CA LEU A 56 -2.07 0.53 6.46
C LEU A 56 -0.78 0.21 5.68
N ARG A 57 0.38 0.51 6.27
CA ARG A 57 1.67 0.20 5.65
C ARG A 57 1.87 -1.30 5.47
N ALA A 58 1.60 -2.08 6.50
CA ALA A 58 1.68 -3.54 6.43
C ALA A 58 0.73 -4.14 5.39
N ALA A 59 -0.45 -3.56 5.20
CA ALA A 59 -1.37 -3.94 4.14
C ALA A 59 -0.78 -3.65 2.74
N ALA A 60 -0.22 -2.46 2.54
CA ALA A 60 0.40 -2.06 1.28
C ALA A 60 1.65 -2.90 0.93
N ASP A 61 2.53 -3.15 1.91
CA ASP A 61 3.71 -3.99 1.73
C ASP A 61 3.32 -5.41 1.29
N ARG A 62 2.24 -5.96 1.86
CA ARG A 62 1.72 -7.28 1.50
C ARG A 62 1.22 -7.34 0.05
N LEU A 63 0.57 -6.29 -0.43
CA LEU A 63 0.13 -6.19 -1.83
C LEU A 63 1.30 -6.23 -2.80
N VAL A 64 2.36 -5.47 -2.53
CA VAL A 64 3.56 -5.45 -3.37
C VAL A 64 4.27 -6.80 -3.32
N ALA A 65 4.40 -7.42 -2.15
CA ALA A 65 4.98 -8.74 -2.00
C ALA A 65 4.28 -9.81 -2.87
N TRP A 66 2.94 -9.77 -2.93
CA TRP A 66 2.18 -10.67 -3.80
C TRP A 66 2.42 -10.43 -5.29
N GLU A 67 2.53 -9.17 -5.74
CA GLU A 67 2.83 -8.91 -7.15
C GLU A 67 4.25 -9.35 -7.49
N VAL A 68 5.22 -9.17 -6.59
CA VAL A 68 6.59 -9.68 -6.77
C VAL A 68 6.57 -11.20 -6.95
N GLN A 69 5.94 -11.93 -6.02
CA GLN A 69 5.79 -13.39 -6.10
C GLN A 69 5.10 -13.84 -7.39
N THR A 70 4.04 -13.13 -7.79
CA THR A 70 3.29 -13.48 -9.02
C THR A 70 4.09 -13.17 -10.29
N SER A 71 5.03 -12.23 -10.22
CA SER A 71 5.84 -11.82 -11.37
C SER A 71 7.08 -12.70 -11.58
N GLU A 72 7.45 -13.51 -10.58
CA GLU A 72 8.67 -14.32 -10.57
C GLU A 72 8.83 -15.19 -11.83
N ALA A 73 7.84 -16.04 -12.14
CA ALA A 73 7.88 -16.92 -13.31
C ALA A 73 8.04 -16.15 -14.63
N ILE A 74 7.45 -14.95 -14.76
CA ILE A 74 7.58 -14.15 -15.98
C ILE A 74 8.97 -13.51 -16.07
N ILE A 75 9.56 -13.15 -14.93
CA ILE A 75 10.88 -12.53 -14.86
C ILE A 75 11.98 -13.58 -15.07
N LEU A 76 11.83 -14.79 -14.54
CA LEU A 76 12.81 -15.86 -14.63
C LEU A 76 12.68 -16.63 -15.96
N ASP A 77 11.48 -17.09 -16.29
CA ASP A 77 11.25 -18.05 -17.38
C ASP A 77 10.66 -17.41 -18.65
N GLY A 78 10.44 -16.09 -18.63
CA GLY A 78 9.86 -15.36 -19.74
C GLY A 78 10.73 -15.42 -21.01
N LYS A 79 10.22 -16.08 -22.06
CA LYS A 79 10.89 -16.27 -23.36
C LYS A 79 11.26 -14.97 -24.12
N SER A 80 10.73 -13.82 -23.72
CA SER A 80 10.97 -12.54 -24.36
C SER A 80 11.47 -11.50 -23.37
N SER A 81 12.61 -10.86 -23.69
CA SER A 81 13.14 -9.72 -22.95
C SER A 81 12.12 -8.58 -22.81
N ARG A 82 11.24 -8.41 -23.80
CA ARG A 82 10.16 -7.41 -23.75
C ARG A 82 9.20 -7.67 -22.59
N ASN A 83 8.81 -8.94 -22.38
CA ASN A 83 7.89 -9.31 -21.29
C ASN A 83 8.56 -9.13 -19.93
N ARG A 84 9.84 -9.52 -19.81
CA ARG A 84 10.63 -9.34 -18.58
C ARG A 84 10.76 -7.86 -18.22
N ILE A 85 11.15 -7.01 -19.18
CA ILE A 85 11.24 -5.56 -19.00
C ILE A 85 9.90 -4.94 -18.61
N ALA A 86 8.79 -5.37 -19.25
CA ALA A 86 7.46 -4.86 -18.91
C ALA A 86 7.06 -5.21 -17.46
N GLN A 87 7.36 -6.42 -16.99
CA GLN A 87 7.08 -6.80 -15.60
C GLN A 87 7.97 -6.03 -14.61
N LEU A 88 9.26 -5.86 -14.90
CA LEU A 88 10.17 -5.08 -14.05
C LEU A 88 9.71 -3.62 -13.94
N LYS A 89 9.32 -2.99 -15.06
CA LYS A 89 8.75 -1.63 -15.05
C LYS A 89 7.48 -1.52 -14.20
N ARG A 90 6.64 -2.56 -14.21
CA ARG A 90 5.44 -2.62 -13.37
C ARG A 90 5.80 -2.70 -11.88
N LEU A 91 6.74 -3.57 -11.51
CA LEU A 91 7.22 -3.67 -10.12
C LEU A 91 7.84 -2.35 -9.65
N GLN A 92 8.65 -1.70 -10.50
CA GLN A 92 9.20 -0.37 -10.22
C GLN A 92 8.08 0.64 -9.95
N SER A 93 7.05 0.69 -10.80
CA SER A 93 5.92 1.60 -10.61
C SER A 93 5.17 1.35 -9.29
N LEU A 94 4.98 0.10 -8.89
CA LEU A 94 4.31 -0.25 -7.63
C LEU A 94 5.17 0.12 -6.42
N TYR A 95 6.48 -0.13 -6.50
CA TYR A 95 7.41 0.29 -5.46
C TYR A 95 7.44 1.82 -5.31
N THR A 96 7.40 2.56 -6.41
CA THR A 96 7.28 4.02 -6.40
C THR A 96 5.99 4.47 -5.69
N ILE A 97 4.84 3.86 -6.00
CA ILE A 97 3.56 4.17 -5.31
C ILE A 97 3.67 3.89 -3.80
N LEU A 98 4.29 2.77 -3.42
CA LEU A 98 4.48 2.40 -2.02
C LEU A 98 5.42 3.36 -1.26
N THR A 99 6.35 4.01 -1.95
CA THR A 99 7.41 4.84 -1.36
C THR A 99 7.22 6.34 -1.51
N GLN A 100 6.27 6.83 -2.32
CA GLN A 100 6.02 8.25 -2.60
C GLN A 100 5.48 9.10 -1.41
N ARG A 101 5.86 8.79 -0.17
CA ARG A 101 5.50 9.53 1.05
C ARG A 101 6.73 10.02 1.85
N SER A 102 7.85 10.29 1.19
CA SER A 102 9.04 10.91 1.79
C SER A 102 9.46 12.25 1.17
N ASN A 103 8.74 12.80 0.16
CA ASN A 103 9.19 13.98 -0.60
C ASN A 103 8.12 15.07 -0.85
N GLN A 104 7.18 15.31 0.06
CA GLN A 104 6.47 16.60 0.08
C GLN A 104 7.00 17.43 1.26
N PRO A 105 7.77 18.51 1.01
CA PRO A 105 7.97 19.52 2.03
C PRO A 105 6.60 20.14 2.33
N ASN A 106 6.19 20.09 3.60
CA ASN A 106 5.15 20.98 4.10
C ASN A 106 5.66 22.41 3.94
N GLU A 107 5.28 23.10 2.88
CA GLU A 107 5.27 24.57 2.90
C GLU A 107 4.16 24.99 3.86
N VAL A 108 4.53 25.11 5.12
CA VAL A 108 3.83 25.95 6.08
C VAL A 108 4.12 27.38 5.64
N ILE A 109 3.21 27.99 4.89
CA ILE A 109 3.18 29.43 4.72
C ILE A 109 2.68 30.00 6.05
N HIS A 110 3.62 30.54 6.84
CA HIS A 110 3.31 31.51 7.87
C HIS A 110 3.26 32.89 7.20
N ASP A 111 2.07 33.50 7.19
CA ASP A 111 1.81 34.89 7.60
C ASP A 111 0.30 35.16 7.61
#